data_AF-A0A9D1LBG5-F1
#
_entry.id   AF-A0A9D1LBG5-F1
#
_cell.length_a   1.000
_cell.length_b   1.000
_cell.length_c   1.000
_cell.angle_alpha   90.00
_cell.angle_beta   90.00
_cell.angle_gamma   90.00
#
_symmetry.space_group_name_H-M   'P 1'
#
loop_
_entity.id
_entity.type
_entity.pdbx_description
1 polymer ?
#
loop_
_entity_poly.entity_id
_entity_poly.type
_entity_poly.pdbx_seq_one_letter_code
_entity_poly.pdbx_strand_id
1 'polypeptide(L)'
;MEKVIATIVIIVLTMGLISYAIIGQMGGFRDTADVVTEEESRLNIMLKDSTVVPLSTVKNYINKSSSGGYTVNVDGDRVEQTGDLTDYNENTLFTMSKTYDEYGKITVISFTLKDQSFAKAT
;
A
#
# COMPACT_ATOMS: atom_id res chain seq x y z
N MET A 1 -29.30 22.88 48.05
CA MET A 1 -29.86 22.11 46.91
C MET A 1 -29.27 22.56 45.59
N GLU A 2 -29.32 23.85 45.24
CA GLU A 2 -28.81 24.39 43.97
C GLU A 2 -27.32 24.06 43.69
N LYS A 3 -26.44 24.19 44.69
CA LYS A 3 -25.02 23.80 44.56
C LYS A 3 -24.81 22.32 44.28
N VAL A 4 -25.68 21.44 44.80
CA VAL A 4 -25.59 19.99 44.58
C VAL A 4 -26.01 19.65 43.15
N ILE A 5 -27.06 20.29 42.64
CA ILE A 5 -27.54 20.13 41.27
C ILE A 5 -26.47 20.61 40.28
N ALA A 6 -25.87 21.79 40.52
CA ALA A 6 -24.80 22.31 39.69
C ALA A 6 -23.59 21.37 39.58
N THR A 7 -23.17 20.78 40.70
CA THR A 7 -22.07 19.81 40.72
C THR A 7 -22.39 18.55 39.92
N ILE A 8 -23.62 18.02 40.05
CA ILE A 8 -24.05 16.83 39.30
C ILE A 8 -24.06 17.12 37.79
N VAL A 9 -24.56 18.29 37.38
CA VAL A 9 -24.59 18.70 35.96
C VAL A 9 -23.17 18.80 35.38
N ILE A 10 -22.21 19.36 36.13
CA ILE A 10 -20.81 19.46 35.68
C ILE A 10 -20.16 18.08 35.53
N ILE A 11 -20.45 17.13 36.41
CA ILE A 11 -19.92 15.77 36.31
C ILE A 11 -20.46 15.06 35.06
N VAL A 12 -21.77 15.18 34.80
CA VAL A 12 -22.39 14.57 33.61
C VAL A 12 -21.83 15.18 32.32
N LEU A 13 -21.64 16.51 32.27
CA LEU A 13 -21.04 17.20 31.13
C LEU A 13 -19.59 16.79 30.88
N THR A 14 -18.78 16.69 31.93
CA THR A 14 -17.37 16.29 31.79
C THR A 14 -17.24 14.83 31.39
N MET A 15 -18.06 13.91 31.92
CA MET A 15 -18.12 12.52 31.44
C MET A 15 -18.55 12.43 29.97
N GLY A 16 -19.57 13.18 29.56
CA GLY A 16 -20.02 13.19 28.15
C GLY A 16 -18.95 13.68 27.18
N LEU A 17 -18.19 14.72 27.56
CA LEU A 17 -17.07 15.25 26.76
C LEU A 17 -15.92 14.25 26.64
N ILE A 18 -15.57 13.55 27.73
CA ILE A 18 -14.54 12.51 27.73
C ILE A 18 -14.96 11.34 26.82
N SER A 19 -16.21 10.88 26.92
CA SER A 19 -16.74 9.82 26.06
C SER A 19 -16.71 10.19 24.58
N TYR A 20 -17.11 11.42 24.23
CA TYR A 20 -17.06 11.90 22.84
C TYR A 20 -15.63 11.93 22.28
N ALA A 21 -14.66 12.41 23.08
CA ALA A 21 -13.26 12.45 22.68
C ALA A 21 -12.65 11.05 22.45
N ILE A 22 -12.98 10.08 23.31
CA ILE A 22 -12.49 8.69 23.20
C ILE A 22 -13.10 8.01 21.96
N ILE A 23 -14.39 8.19 21.69
CA ILE A 23 -15.06 7.60 20.51
C ILE A 23 -14.44 8.14 19.20
N GLY A 24 -14.14 9.44 19.14
CA GLY A 24 -13.46 10.04 17.99
C GLY A 24 -12.05 9.48 17.75
N GLN A 25 -11.31 9.21 18.82
CA GLN A 25 -10.00 8.56 18.72
C GLN A 25 -10.09 7.09 18.31
N MET A 26 -11.10 6.35 18.81
CA MET A 26 -11.35 4.95 18.44
C MET A 26 -11.63 4.77 16.94
N GLY A 27 -12.28 5.74 16.30
CA GLY A 27 -12.44 5.75 14.84
C GLY A 27 -11.10 5.76 14.10
N GLY A 28 -10.20 6.65 14.49
CA GLY A 28 -8.83 6.70 13.94
C GLY A 28 -8.01 5.45 14.23
N PHE A 29 -8.20 4.83 15.40
CA PHE A 29 -7.54 3.55 15.73
C PHE A 29 -8.06 2.39 14.86
N ARG A 30 -9.35 2.35 14.53
CA ARG A 30 -9.90 1.32 13.66
C ARG A 30 -9.36 1.45 12.24
N ASP A 31 -9.37 2.67 11.70
CA ASP A 31 -8.81 2.93 10.36
C ASP A 31 -7.31 2.63 10.30
N THR A 32 -6.57 2.93 11.37
CA THR A 32 -5.15 2.57 11.48
C THR A 32 -4.95 1.05 11.58
N ALA A 33 -5.79 0.35 12.33
CA ALA A 33 -5.71 -1.11 12.47
C ALA A 33 -6.02 -1.84 11.17
N ASP A 34 -7.00 -1.36 10.39
CA ASP A 34 -7.34 -1.92 9.08
C ASP A 34 -6.16 -1.75 8.10
N VAL A 35 -5.54 -0.55 8.06
CA VAL A 35 -4.33 -0.30 7.24
C VAL A 35 -3.16 -1.18 7.67
N VAL A 36 -2.92 -1.34 8.99
CA VAL A 36 -1.84 -2.20 9.49
C VAL A 36 -2.07 -3.66 9.11
N THR A 37 -3.30 -4.15 9.21
CA THR A 37 -3.65 -5.53 8.84
C THR A 37 -3.43 -5.78 7.35
N GLU A 38 -3.80 -4.80 6.52
CA GLU A 38 -3.60 -4.84 5.07
C GLU A 38 -2.11 -4.87 4.69
N GLU A 39 -1.30 -4.01 5.33
CA GLU A 39 0.15 -3.98 5.18
C GLU A 39 0.83 -5.28 5.64
N GLU A 40 0.41 -5.84 6.78
CA GLU A 40 0.91 -7.13 7.28
C GLU A 40 0.59 -8.27 6.30
N SER A 41 -0.62 -8.29 5.74
CA SER A 41 -1.01 -9.26 4.72
C SER A 41 -0.11 -9.17 3.48
N ARG A 42 0.13 -7.94 2.99
CA ARG A 42 1.00 -7.67 1.85
C ARG A 42 2.44 -8.13 2.10
N LEU A 43 3.00 -7.78 3.26
CA LEU A 43 4.35 -8.20 3.65
C LEU A 43 4.45 -9.72 3.75
N ASN A 44 3.43 -10.40 4.28
CA ASN A 44 3.41 -11.86 4.38
C ASN A 44 3.43 -12.52 2.99
N ILE A 45 2.71 -11.95 2.01
CA ILE A 45 2.77 -12.45 0.62
C ILE A 45 4.18 -12.30 0.05
N MET A 46 4.81 -11.12 0.23
CA MET A 46 6.17 -10.87 -0.25
C MET A 46 7.22 -11.74 0.45
N LEU A 47 7.03 -12.08 1.73
CA LEU A 47 7.91 -12.98 2.48
C LEU A 47 7.80 -14.43 2.01
N LYS A 48 6.60 -14.86 1.63
CA LYS A 48 6.35 -16.22 1.11
C LYS A 48 6.84 -16.41 -0.32
N ASP A 49 6.86 -15.34 -1.11
CA ASP A 49 7.25 -15.36 -2.50
C ASP A 49 8.13 -14.15 -2.84
N SER A 50 9.44 -14.39 -2.91
CA SER A 50 10.45 -13.36 -3.18
C SER A 50 10.41 -12.81 -4.61
N THR A 51 9.62 -13.42 -5.50
CA THR A 51 9.40 -12.90 -6.85
C THR A 51 8.35 -11.79 -6.87
N VAL A 52 7.59 -11.62 -5.77
CA VAL A 52 6.55 -10.60 -5.66
C VAL A 52 7.14 -9.27 -5.23
N VAL A 53 6.85 -8.23 -5.99
CA VAL A 53 7.38 -6.88 -5.77
C VAL A 53 6.27 -5.83 -5.85
N PRO A 54 6.39 -4.72 -5.11
CA PRO A 54 5.44 -3.62 -5.17
C PRO A 54 5.67 -2.73 -6.40
N LEU A 55 4.69 -1.90 -6.73
CA LEU A 55 4.75 -0.93 -7.83
C LEU A 55 5.99 -0.01 -7.78
N SER A 56 6.44 0.36 -6.58
CA SER A 56 7.66 1.19 -6.40
C SER A 56 8.91 0.52 -6.98
N THR A 57 9.00 -0.80 -6.91
CA THR A 57 10.09 -1.58 -7.47
C THR A 57 10.01 -1.61 -9.00
N VAL A 58 8.80 -1.80 -9.55
CA VAL A 58 8.55 -1.71 -11.00
C VAL A 58 9.00 -0.36 -11.55
N LYS A 59 8.56 0.74 -10.93
CA LYS A 59 8.94 2.11 -11.30
C LYS A 59 10.45 2.32 -11.27
N ASN A 60 11.15 1.75 -10.29
CA ASN A 60 12.61 1.82 -10.19
C ASN A 60 13.31 1.10 -11.36
N TYR A 61 12.81 -0.06 -11.78
CA TYR A 61 13.35 -0.77 -12.95
C TYR A 61 13.08 -0.02 -14.25
N ILE A 62 11.90 0.60 -14.41
CA ILE A 62 11.61 1.46 -15.57
C ILE A 62 12.60 2.63 -15.65
N ASN A 63 12.81 3.34 -14.54
CA ASN A 63 13.76 4.45 -14.49
C ASN A 63 15.22 4.05 -14.76
N LYS A 64 15.58 2.80 -14.50
CA LYS A 64 16.92 2.24 -14.72
C LYS A 64 17.05 1.44 -16.01
N SER A 65 15.97 1.28 -16.78
CA SER A 65 15.96 0.48 -18.01
C SER A 65 16.95 1.04 -19.04
N SER A 66 16.95 2.35 -19.25
CA SER A 66 17.85 3.05 -20.17
C SER A 66 19.32 2.92 -19.80
N SER A 67 19.67 2.99 -18.50
CA SER A 67 21.06 2.86 -18.05
C SER A 67 21.52 1.40 -17.92
N GLY A 68 20.59 0.49 -17.64
CA GLY A 68 20.86 -0.94 -17.56
C GLY A 68 20.88 -1.66 -18.90
N GLY A 69 20.36 -1.03 -19.96
CA GLY A 69 20.29 -1.61 -21.30
C GLY A 69 19.37 -2.85 -21.35
N TYR A 70 18.28 -2.83 -20.58
CA TYR A 70 17.22 -3.83 -20.58
C TYR A 70 15.88 -3.15 -20.80
N THR A 71 14.88 -3.96 -21.15
CA THR A 71 13.51 -3.51 -21.41
C THR A 71 12.60 -3.93 -20.27
N VAL A 72 11.56 -3.15 -20.01
CA VAL A 72 10.59 -3.46 -18.97
C VAL A 72 9.22 -3.68 -19.60
N ASN A 73 8.62 -4.82 -19.27
CA ASN A 73 7.25 -5.13 -19.66
C ASN A 73 6.39 -5.22 -18.40
N VAL A 74 5.19 -4.66 -18.44
CA VAL A 74 4.18 -4.74 -17.38
C VAL A 74 2.90 -5.28 -18.01
N ASP A 75 2.38 -6.40 -17.50
CA ASP A 75 1.20 -7.10 -18.02
C ASP A 75 1.22 -7.43 -19.51
N GLY A 76 2.42 -7.67 -20.03
CA GLY A 76 2.63 -8.02 -21.44
C GLY A 76 2.89 -6.82 -22.34
N ASP A 77 2.63 -5.61 -21.86
CA ASP A 77 2.92 -4.38 -22.58
C ASP A 77 4.30 -3.83 -22.23
N ARG A 78 5.00 -3.30 -23.23
CA ARG A 78 6.28 -2.64 -23.03
C ARG A 78 6.05 -1.26 -22.42
N VAL A 79 6.70 -0.98 -21.29
CA VAL A 79 6.59 0.29 -20.57
C VAL A 79 7.93 0.99 -20.55
N GLU A 80 7.97 2.22 -21.04
CA GLU A 80 9.19 3.03 -21.10
C GLU A 80 9.22 4.15 -20.06
N GLN A 81 8.05 4.59 -19.58
CA GLN A 81 7.95 5.66 -18.60
C GLN A 81 7.04 5.26 -17.43
N THR A 82 7.40 5.72 -16.23
CA THR A 82 6.61 5.44 -15.02
C THR A 82 5.23 6.10 -15.05
N GLY A 83 5.05 7.12 -15.90
CA GLY A 83 3.77 7.78 -16.16
C GLY A 83 2.76 6.90 -16.90
N ASP A 84 3.19 5.81 -17.53
CA ASP A 84 2.31 4.89 -18.25
C ASP A 84 1.60 3.91 -17.30
N LEU A 85 1.93 3.94 -16.00
CA LEU A 85 1.37 3.05 -14.97
C LEU A 85 0.23 3.69 -14.17
N THR A 86 -0.61 4.52 -14.80
CA THR A 86 -1.74 5.20 -14.13
C THR A 86 -2.83 4.25 -13.65
N ASP A 87 -2.91 3.06 -14.25
CA ASP A 87 -3.98 2.09 -13.99
C ASP A 87 -3.71 1.25 -12.73
N TYR A 88 -2.53 1.40 -12.12
CA TYR A 88 -2.09 0.67 -10.94
C TYR A 88 -1.96 1.58 -9.72
N ASN A 89 -2.41 1.10 -8.56
CA ASN A 89 -2.23 1.81 -7.30
C ASN A 89 -0.85 1.53 -6.69
N GLU A 90 -0.45 2.30 -5.68
CA GLU A 90 0.86 2.15 -5.02
C GLU A 90 1.07 0.81 -4.29
N ASN A 91 -0.02 0.17 -3.86
CA ASN A 91 -0.01 -1.09 -3.12
C ASN A 91 -0.11 -2.33 -4.03
N THR A 92 -0.14 -2.15 -5.35
CA THR A 92 -0.31 -3.23 -6.31
C THR A 92 0.93 -4.11 -6.29
N LEU A 93 0.71 -5.42 -6.26
CA LEU A 93 1.76 -6.42 -6.28
C LEU A 93 1.90 -7.04 -7.67
N PHE A 94 3.15 -7.17 -8.09
CA PHE A 94 3.54 -7.77 -9.35
C PHE A 94 4.48 -8.94 -9.11
N THR A 95 4.34 -9.98 -9.92
CA THR A 95 5.32 -11.06 -10.02
C THR A 95 6.42 -10.63 -11.00
N MET A 96 7.66 -10.60 -10.55
CA MET A 96 8.82 -10.23 -11.36
C MET A 96 9.46 -11.46 -11.99
N SER A 97 9.71 -11.40 -13.29
CA SER A 97 10.50 -12.37 -14.05
C SER A 97 11.62 -11.65 -14.82
N LYS A 98 12.77 -12.32 -14.95
CA LYS A 98 13.95 -11.80 -15.65
C LYS A 98 14.32 -12.75 -16.78
N THR A 99 14.46 -12.20 -17.97
CA THR A 99 14.97 -12.90 -19.15
C THR A 99 16.42 -12.49 -19.37
N TYR A 100 17.26 -13.47 -19.65
CA TYR A 100 18.70 -13.31 -19.84
C TYR A 100 19.08 -13.68 -21.27
N ASP A 101 20.10 -13.02 -21.81
CA ASP A 101 20.72 -13.44 -23.07
C ASP A 101 21.72 -14.59 -22.88
N GLU A 102 22.33 -15.01 -23.99
CA GLU A 102 23.36 -16.05 -24.06
C GLU A 102 24.62 -15.71 -23.24
N TYR A 103 24.82 -14.43 -22.89
CA TYR A 103 25.93 -13.93 -22.08
C TYR A 103 25.55 -13.74 -20.60
N GLY A 104 24.32 -14.10 -20.21
CA GLY A 104 23.83 -13.94 -18.84
C GLY A 104 23.49 -12.49 -18.46
N LYS A 105 23.38 -11.57 -19.44
CA LYS A 105 22.92 -10.20 -19.21
C LYS A 105 21.40 -10.16 -19.26
N ILE A 106 20.80 -9.37 -18.36
CA ILE A 106 19.36 -9.14 -18.36
C ILE A 106 18.97 -8.37 -19.63
N THR A 107 18.00 -8.88 -20.37
CA THR A 107 17.46 -8.25 -21.59
C THR A 107 16.04 -7.73 -21.39
N VAL A 108 15.21 -8.49 -20.66
CA VAL A 108 13.81 -8.15 -20.38
C VAL A 108 13.50 -8.41 -18.91
N ILE A 109 12.85 -7.45 -18.27
CA ILE A 109 12.25 -7.62 -16.95
C ILE A 109 10.75 -7.51 -17.13
N SER A 110 10.04 -8.59 -16.83
CA SER A 110 8.57 -8.66 -16.95
C SER A 110 7.94 -8.62 -15.58
N PHE A 111 6.91 -7.80 -15.44
CA PHE A 111 6.08 -7.69 -14.26
C PHE A 111 4.67 -8.11 -14.64
N THR A 112 4.14 -9.15 -13.98
CA THR A 112 2.76 -9.62 -14.19
C THR A 112 1.96 -9.32 -12.94
N LEU A 113 0.81 -8.69 -13.09
CA LEU A 113 -0.11 -8.38 -12.00
C LEU A 113 -0.43 -9.66 -11.22
N LYS A 114 -0.14 -9.61 -9.93
CA LYS A 114 -0.47 -10.69 -9.00
C LYS A 114 -1.70 -10.35 -8.20
N ASP A 115 -1.72 -9.14 -7.65
CA ASP A 115 -2.79 -8.71 -6.76
C ASP A 115 -2.93 -7.18 -6.79
N GLN A 116 -4.16 -6.72 -7.01
CA GLN A 116 -4.56 -5.32 -6.95
C GLN A 116 -5.57 -5.06 -5.83
N SER A 117 -5.94 -6.07 -5.03
CA SER A 117 -6.96 -5.95 -3.98
C SER A 117 -6.58 -4.99 -2.85
N PHE A 118 -5.30 -4.63 -2.75
CA PHE A 118 -4.80 -3.54 -1.90
C PHE A 118 -5.10 -2.13 -2.45
N ALA A 119 -5.83 -2.05 -3.58
CA ALA A 119 -6.48 -0.83 -4.02
C ALA A 119 -7.53 -0.47 -2.97
N LYS A 120 -7.34 0.65 -2.27
CA LYS A 120 -8.47 1.28 -1.57
C LYS A 120 -9.67 1.29 -2.53
N ALA A 121 -10.75 0.61 -2.14
CA ALA A 121 -12.05 0.81 -2.74
C ALA A 121 -12.32 2.31 -2.66
N THR A 122 -12.42 2.95 -3.83
CA THR A 122 -12.59 4.40 -3.96
C THR A 122 -13.97 4.81 -3.49
#